data_AF-A0A7S1F666-F1
#
_entry.id   AF-A0A7S1F666-F1
#
_cell.length_a   1.000
_cell.length_b   1.000
_cell.length_c   1.000
_cell.angle_alpha   90.00
_cell.angle_beta   90.00
_cell.angle_gamma   90.00
#
_symmetry.space_group_name_H-M   'P 1'
#
loop_
_entity.id
_entity.type
_entity.pdbx_description
1 polymer ?
#
loop_
_entity_poly.entity_id
_entity_poly.type
_entity_poly.pdbx_seq_one_letter_code
_entity_poly.pdbx_strand_id
1 'polypeptide(L)'
;LVGNAAGQILFCLVAWRSFDGEHFPDVSEVERWRYTVGHHVSWTDLGTSASLASLVCGNYRSLALGTDQRALAEQIEQYSEGLVPNLDLPQGPLLSALVISVWFLVIVREYKETLSFMSGIAVAHWQGRGKGIRHTKFRTTEGSLRFISLSLGHVLGMGVIVIVRVFIASTLLYVGAKWLANTTSVEEMILNASALSFILEFDEALFFSM
;
A
#
# COMPACT_ATOMS: atom_id res chain seq x y z
N LEU A 1 24.47 -4.99 3.62
CA LEU A 1 23.59 -6.09 4.08
C LEU A 1 22.88 -5.77 5.40
N VAL A 2 23.61 -5.58 6.51
CA VAL A 2 23.01 -5.21 7.81
C VAL A 2 22.29 -3.86 7.74
N GLY A 3 22.87 -2.87 7.05
CA GLY A 3 22.23 -1.57 6.81
C GLY A 3 20.92 -1.65 6.01
N ASN A 4 20.86 -2.54 5.02
CA ASN A 4 19.64 -2.74 4.23
C ASN A 4 18.53 -3.38 5.07
N ALA A 5 18.85 -4.46 5.80
CA ALA A 5 17.89 -5.12 6.68
C ALA A 5 17.39 -4.19 7.80
N ALA A 6 18.28 -3.38 8.40
CA ALA A 6 17.90 -2.39 9.41
C ALA A 6 16.99 -1.30 8.84
N GLY A 7 17.28 -0.81 7.63
CA GLY A 7 16.44 0.14 6.91
C GLY A 7 15.05 -0.43 6.64
N GLN A 8 14.96 -1.64 6.09
CA GLN A 8 13.69 -2.28 5.79
C GLN A 8 12.85 -2.55 7.06
N ILE A 9 13.48 -3.00 8.16
CA ILE A 9 12.79 -3.20 9.45
C ILE A 9 12.25 -1.87 9.99
N LEU A 10 13.06 -0.81 9.94
CA LEU A 10 12.63 0.52 10.37
C LEU A 10 11.45 1.03 9.53
N PHE A 11 11.48 0.83 8.21
CA PHE A 11 10.38 1.17 7.32
C PHE A 11 9.11 0.38 7.63
N CYS A 12 9.20 -0.94 7.86
CA CYS A 12 8.04 -1.73 8.28
C CYS A 12 7.45 -1.25 9.61
N LEU A 13 8.29 -0.85 10.56
CA LEU A 13 7.84 -0.31 11.86
C LEU A 13 7.16 1.05 11.70
N VAL A 14 7.72 1.94 10.87
CA VAL A 14 7.11 3.25 10.56
C VAL A 14 5.78 3.05 9.83
N ALA A 15 5.75 2.18 8.82
CA ALA A 15 4.54 1.85 8.08
C ALA A 15 3.44 1.31 9.01
N TRP A 16 3.78 0.36 9.86
CA TRP A 16 2.84 -0.21 10.84
C TRP A 16 2.27 0.85 11.78
N ARG A 17 3.08 1.81 12.21
CA ARG A 17 2.66 2.86 13.16
C ARG A 17 1.94 4.03 12.50
N SER A 18 2.33 4.37 11.28
CA SER A 18 1.89 5.59 10.60
C SER A 18 0.64 5.38 9.74
N PHE A 19 0.41 4.17 9.24
CA PHE A 19 -0.67 3.89 8.28
C PHE A 19 -2.00 3.48 8.92
N ASP A 20 -2.15 3.61 10.24
CA ASP A 20 -3.44 3.48 10.95
C ASP A 20 -4.24 4.80 10.95
N GLY A 21 -3.98 5.66 9.96
CA GLY A 21 -4.55 7.01 9.81
C GLY A 21 -6.02 7.04 9.36
N GLU A 22 -6.56 8.26 9.30
CA GLU A 22 -7.99 8.65 9.22
C GLU A 22 -8.95 7.58 8.69
N HIS A 23 -9.91 7.22 9.56
CA HIS A 23 -11.01 6.33 9.22
C HIS A 23 -12.27 7.18 9.09
N PHE A 24 -13.24 6.69 8.30
CA PHE A 24 -14.59 7.25 8.38
C PHE A 24 -15.08 7.25 9.84
N PRO A 25 -15.69 8.34 10.32
CA PRO A 25 -16.28 8.38 11.65
C PRO A 25 -17.34 7.30 11.77
N ASP A 26 -17.47 6.74 12.97
CA ASP A 26 -18.49 5.72 13.21
C ASP A 26 -19.89 6.30 12.95
N VAL A 27 -20.81 5.45 12.50
CA VAL A 27 -22.19 5.85 12.20
C VAL A 27 -22.83 6.50 13.43
N SER A 28 -22.53 6.00 14.63
CA SER A 28 -23.04 6.55 15.88
C SER A 28 -22.54 7.97 16.17
N GLU A 29 -21.36 8.33 15.69
CA GLU A 29 -20.79 9.67 15.86
C GLU A 29 -21.45 10.67 14.91
N VAL A 30 -21.63 10.29 13.65
CA VAL A 30 -22.36 11.10 12.65
C VAL A 30 -23.82 11.29 13.06
N GLU A 31 -24.46 10.23 13.56
CA GLU A 31 -25.82 10.27 14.07
C GLU A 31 -25.94 11.21 15.29
N ARG A 32 -25.00 11.12 16.23
CA ARG A 32 -24.95 12.02 17.38
C ARG A 32 -24.80 13.48 16.95
N TRP A 33 -23.92 13.78 16.01
CA TRP A 33 -23.77 15.12 15.46
C TRP A 33 -25.08 15.61 14.84
N ARG A 34 -25.76 14.76 14.06
CA ARG A 34 -27.03 15.10 13.41
C ARG A 34 -28.10 15.52 14.41
N TYR A 35 -28.25 14.79 15.52
CA TYR A 35 -29.26 15.10 16.54
C TYR A 35 -28.88 16.24 17.47
N THR A 36 -27.60 16.39 17.80
CA THR A 36 -27.15 17.39 18.80
C THR A 36 -26.85 18.76 18.19
N VAL A 37 -26.32 18.79 16.96
CA VAL A 37 -25.85 20.02 16.30
C VAL A 37 -26.61 20.25 15.01
N GLY A 38 -26.68 19.24 14.13
CA GLY A 38 -27.20 19.39 12.76
C GLY A 38 -28.65 19.89 12.69
N HIS A 39 -29.51 19.48 13.61
CA HIS A 39 -30.91 19.92 13.70
C HIS A 39 -31.20 20.92 14.82
N HIS A 40 -30.17 21.45 15.49
CA HIS A 40 -30.37 22.36 16.61
C HIS A 40 -30.78 23.77 16.12
N VAL A 41 -31.79 24.36 16.76
CA VAL A 41 -32.40 25.64 16.33
C VAL A 41 -31.42 26.81 16.30
N SER A 42 -30.37 26.77 17.12
CA SER A 42 -29.34 27.82 17.15
C SER A 42 -28.48 27.88 15.89
N TRP A 43 -28.44 26.79 15.11
CA TRP A 43 -27.63 26.67 13.90
C TRP A 43 -28.49 26.67 12.63
N THR A 44 -29.77 27.01 12.75
CA THR A 44 -30.67 27.18 11.62
C THR A 44 -30.36 28.49 10.91
N ASP A 45 -30.31 28.46 9.58
CA ASP A 45 -30.16 29.69 8.79
C ASP A 45 -31.42 30.56 8.88
N LEU A 46 -31.24 31.83 9.25
CA LEU A 46 -32.34 32.77 9.45
C LEU A 46 -33.03 33.18 8.14
N GLY A 47 -32.31 33.10 7.01
CA GLY A 47 -32.85 33.45 5.70
C GLY A 47 -33.76 32.36 5.13
N THR A 48 -33.29 31.11 5.14
CA THR A 48 -33.98 29.97 4.53
C THR A 48 -34.78 29.13 5.52
N SER A 49 -34.61 29.36 6.84
CA SER A 49 -35.11 28.48 7.91
C SER A 49 -34.65 27.02 7.77
N ALA A 50 -33.58 26.76 7.02
CA ALA A 50 -33.02 25.43 6.83
C ALA A 50 -32.10 25.07 8.00
N SER A 51 -32.24 23.83 8.49
CA SER A 51 -31.32 23.28 9.49
C SER A 51 -29.91 23.10 8.90
N LEU A 52 -28.89 23.16 9.75
CA LEU A 52 -27.50 22.94 9.35
C LEU A 52 -27.30 21.59 8.65
N ALA A 53 -27.94 20.53 9.13
CA ALA A 53 -27.92 19.21 8.49
C ALA A 53 -28.49 19.25 7.06
N SER A 54 -29.58 20.00 6.83
CA SER A 54 -30.15 20.15 5.49
C SER A 54 -29.23 20.91 4.54
N LEU A 55 -28.46 21.87 5.04
CA LEU A 55 -27.49 22.62 4.26
C LEU A 55 -26.25 21.77 3.92
N VAL A 56 -25.79 20.96 4.88
CA VAL A 56 -24.72 19.98 4.68
C VAL A 56 -25.11 18.93 3.64
N CYS A 57 -26.28 18.30 3.78
CA CYS A 57 -26.79 17.31 2.82
C CYS A 57 -27.16 17.92 1.46
N GLY A 58 -27.42 19.23 1.40
CA GLY A 58 -27.66 19.96 0.15
C GLY A 58 -26.39 20.43 -0.56
N ASN A 59 -25.20 20.06 -0.07
CA ASN A 59 -23.88 20.46 -0.57
C ASN A 59 -23.73 21.98 -0.80
N TYR A 60 -24.23 22.79 0.14
CA TYR A 60 -24.09 24.24 0.07
C TYR A 60 -22.62 24.66 0.31
N ARG A 61 -22.04 25.48 -0.58
CA ARG A 61 -20.60 25.78 -0.56
C ARG A 61 -20.16 26.83 0.46
N SER A 62 -21.07 27.69 0.92
CA SER A 62 -20.75 28.84 1.78
C SER A 62 -21.11 28.63 3.26
N LEU A 63 -20.86 27.43 3.79
CA LEU A 63 -21.13 27.11 5.18
C LEU A 63 -19.99 27.60 6.08
N ALA A 64 -20.30 28.44 7.07
CA ALA A 64 -19.35 28.85 8.09
C ALA A 64 -19.11 27.76 9.16
N LEU A 65 -20.03 26.82 9.30
CA LEU A 65 -20.01 25.72 10.27
C LEU A 65 -20.38 24.42 9.54
N GLY A 66 -19.85 23.28 9.98
CA GLY A 66 -20.19 21.98 9.38
C GLY A 66 -19.44 21.66 8.08
N THR A 67 -18.31 22.32 7.83
CA THR A 67 -17.47 22.09 6.64
C THR A 67 -16.98 20.65 6.54
N ASP A 68 -16.61 20.06 7.67
CA ASP A 68 -16.07 18.69 7.72
C ASP A 68 -17.17 17.68 7.41
N GLN A 69 -18.38 17.87 7.92
CA GLN A 69 -19.53 17.02 7.62
C GLN A 69 -19.99 17.18 6.16
N ARG A 70 -19.86 18.38 5.58
CA ARG A 70 -20.09 18.58 4.14
C ARG A 70 -19.05 17.84 3.31
N ALA A 71 -17.77 17.96 3.65
CA ALA A 71 -16.69 17.26 2.95
C ALA A 71 -16.88 15.73 3.03
N LEU A 72 -17.27 15.22 4.20
CA LEU A 72 -17.60 13.81 4.40
C LEU A 72 -18.77 13.36 3.51
N ALA A 73 -19.85 14.14 3.47
CA ALA A 73 -21.02 13.85 2.63
C ALA A 73 -20.67 13.87 1.14
N GLU A 74 -19.87 14.85 0.71
CA GLU A 74 -19.38 14.99 -0.67
C GLU A 74 -18.51 13.78 -1.09
N GLN A 75 -17.62 13.31 -0.20
CA GLN A 75 -16.82 12.10 -0.44
C GLN A 75 -17.67 10.83 -0.56
N ILE A 76 -18.69 10.67 0.29
CA ILE A 76 -19.60 9.51 0.25
C ILE A 76 -20.42 9.52 -1.05
N GLU A 77 -20.95 10.69 -1.43
CA GLU A 77 -21.71 10.86 -2.67
C GLU A 77 -20.84 10.47 -3.86
N GLN A 78 -19.64 11.04 -3.99
CA GLN A 78 -18.68 10.72 -5.04
C GLN A 78 -18.28 9.24 -5.08
N TYR A 79 -18.16 8.59 -3.92
CA TYR A 79 -17.86 7.15 -3.85
C TYR A 79 -19.02 6.28 -4.35
N SER A 80 -20.25 6.75 -4.14
CA SER A 80 -21.49 6.04 -4.53
C SER A 80 -21.96 6.36 -5.95
N GLU A 81 -21.44 7.41 -6.58
CA GLU A 81 -21.82 7.81 -7.93
C GLU A 81 -21.54 6.68 -8.94
N GLY A 82 -22.48 6.52 -9.88
CA GLY A 82 -22.38 5.54 -10.95
C GLY A 82 -21.38 6.00 -12.01
N LEU A 83 -20.42 5.14 -12.35
CA LEU A 83 -19.36 5.47 -13.32
C LEU A 83 -19.91 5.73 -14.74
N VAL A 84 -20.99 5.04 -15.11
CA VAL A 84 -21.55 5.08 -16.46
C VAL A 84 -23.05 5.37 -16.38
N PRO A 85 -23.57 6.37 -17.13
CA PRO A 85 -25.00 6.59 -17.22
C PRO A 85 -25.70 5.30 -17.69
N ASN A 86 -26.69 4.83 -16.93
CA ASN A 86 -27.48 3.59 -17.16
C ASN A 86 -26.85 2.26 -16.70
N LEU A 87 -25.69 2.28 -16.04
CA LEU A 87 -25.16 1.12 -15.31
C LEU A 87 -24.94 1.53 -13.86
N ASP A 88 -25.68 0.90 -12.94
CA ASP A 88 -25.55 1.06 -11.48
C ASP A 88 -24.24 0.43 -10.95
N LEU A 89 -23.11 0.74 -11.60
CA LEU A 89 -21.77 0.34 -11.18
C LEU A 89 -21.18 1.46 -10.32
N PRO A 90 -21.02 1.24 -9.00
CA PRO A 90 -20.48 2.27 -8.12
C PRO A 90 -19.00 2.51 -8.41
N GLN A 91 -18.62 3.76 -8.62
CA GLN A 91 -17.26 4.17 -8.99
C GLN A 91 -16.25 3.88 -7.88
N GLY A 92 -16.60 4.13 -6.62
CA GLY A 92 -15.72 3.98 -5.47
C GLY A 92 -15.15 2.58 -5.27
N PRO A 93 -16.00 1.54 -5.12
CA PRO A 93 -15.53 0.16 -4.94
C PRO A 93 -14.69 -0.35 -6.11
N LEU A 94 -15.01 0.08 -7.34
CA LEU A 94 -14.23 -0.29 -8.53
C LEU A 94 -12.83 0.30 -8.47
N LEU A 95 -12.71 1.60 -8.18
CA LEU A 95 -11.41 2.26 -8.03
C LEU A 95 -10.60 1.63 -6.90
N SER A 96 -11.22 1.35 -5.76
CA SER A 96 -10.58 0.66 -4.64
C SER A 96 -10.05 -0.72 -5.04
N ALA A 97 -10.87 -1.52 -5.71
CA ALA A 97 -10.46 -2.83 -6.22
C ALA A 97 -9.33 -2.73 -7.24
N LEU A 98 -9.34 -1.74 -8.14
CA LEU A 98 -8.27 -1.53 -9.11
C LEU A 98 -6.96 -1.14 -8.44
N VAL A 99 -6.98 -0.19 -7.50
CA VAL A 99 -5.77 0.26 -6.79
C VAL A 99 -5.17 -0.88 -5.96
N ILE A 100 -5.99 -1.65 -5.24
CA ILE A 100 -5.53 -2.83 -4.50
C ILE A 100 -4.99 -3.90 -5.46
N SER A 101 -5.62 -4.09 -6.63
CA SER A 101 -5.13 -5.03 -7.65
C SER A 101 -3.77 -4.60 -8.22
N VAL A 102 -3.59 -3.31 -8.49
CA VAL A 102 -2.30 -2.75 -8.93
C VAL A 102 -1.25 -2.96 -7.84
N TRP A 103 -1.56 -2.66 -6.59
CA TRP A 103 -0.66 -2.89 -5.46
C TRP A 103 -0.27 -4.37 -5.33
N PHE A 104 -1.23 -5.29 -5.49
CA PHE A 104 -0.95 -6.71 -5.52
C PHE A 104 -0.02 -7.10 -6.67
N LEU A 105 -0.22 -6.56 -7.87
CA LEU A 105 0.66 -6.82 -9.02
C LEU A 105 2.10 -6.35 -8.79
N VAL A 106 2.27 -5.19 -8.14
CA VAL A 106 3.59 -4.68 -7.73
C VAL A 106 4.28 -5.67 -6.79
N ILE A 107 3.58 -6.19 -5.79
CA ILE A 107 4.14 -7.19 -4.87
C ILE A 107 4.40 -8.54 -5.56
N VAL A 108 3.54 -8.97 -6.48
CA VAL A 108 3.76 -10.21 -7.26
C VAL A 108 5.02 -10.11 -8.10
N ARG A 109 5.31 -8.93 -8.66
CA ARG A 109 6.57 -8.68 -9.36
C ARG A 109 7.76 -8.88 -8.43
N GLU A 110 7.73 -8.28 -7.24
CA GLU A 110 8.78 -8.42 -6.22
C GLU A 110 9.02 -9.89 -5.84
N TYR A 111 7.94 -10.66 -5.65
CA TYR A 111 8.07 -12.10 -5.39
C TYR A 111 8.70 -12.87 -6.55
N LYS A 112 8.30 -12.57 -7.80
CA LYS A 112 8.88 -13.25 -8.97
C LYS A 112 10.37 -12.99 -9.09
N GLU A 113 10.81 -11.76 -8.88
CA GLU A 113 12.22 -11.37 -8.94
C GLU A 113 13.02 -12.08 -7.83
N THR A 114 12.51 -12.07 -6.60
CA THR A 114 13.12 -12.76 -5.45
C THR A 114 13.18 -14.29 -5.63
N LEU A 115 12.11 -14.91 -6.15
CA LEU A 115 12.08 -16.35 -6.40
C LEU A 115 12.94 -16.76 -7.59
N SER A 116 12.99 -15.95 -8.64
CA SER A 116 13.88 -16.16 -9.79
C SER A 116 15.34 -16.17 -9.34
N PHE A 117 15.72 -15.20 -8.50
CA PHE A 117 17.05 -15.16 -7.88
C PHE A 117 17.37 -16.43 -7.08
N MET A 118 16.45 -16.87 -6.23
CA MET A 118 16.61 -18.12 -5.46
C MET A 118 16.72 -19.36 -6.38
N SER A 119 15.91 -19.43 -7.43
CA SER A 119 15.97 -20.53 -8.40
C SER A 119 17.32 -20.59 -9.12
N GLY A 120 17.89 -19.43 -9.49
CA GLY A 120 19.21 -19.32 -10.10
C GLY A 120 20.31 -19.83 -9.16
N ILE A 121 20.26 -19.46 -7.88
CA ILE A 121 21.20 -19.94 -6.85
C ILE A 121 21.06 -21.46 -6.65
N ALA A 122 19.83 -21.97 -6.56
CA ALA A 122 19.57 -23.39 -6.36
C ALA A 122 20.10 -24.24 -7.53
N VAL A 123 19.87 -23.81 -8.76
CA VAL A 123 20.39 -24.47 -9.97
C VAL A 123 21.93 -24.44 -9.99
N ALA A 124 22.55 -23.29 -9.70
CA ALA A 124 24.00 -23.16 -9.65
C ALA A 124 24.63 -24.06 -8.57
N HIS A 125 23.99 -24.17 -7.41
CA HIS A 125 24.43 -25.07 -6.35
C HIS A 125 24.29 -26.54 -6.76
N TRP A 126 23.15 -26.94 -7.32
CA TRP A 126 22.90 -28.34 -7.69
C TRP A 126 23.84 -28.80 -8.82
N GLN A 127 24.06 -27.97 -9.84
CA GLN A 127 25.02 -28.25 -10.91
C GLN A 127 26.48 -28.33 -10.40
N GLY A 128 26.85 -27.49 -9.43
CA GLY A 128 28.17 -27.54 -8.79
C GLY A 128 28.42 -28.81 -7.99
N ARG A 129 27.40 -29.27 -7.25
CA ARG A 129 27.46 -30.50 -6.44
C ARG A 129 27.56 -31.76 -7.30
N GLY A 130 26.86 -31.79 -8.43
CA GLY A 130 26.94 -32.88 -9.41
C GLY A 130 28.33 -33.08 -10.03
N LYS A 131 29.18 -32.04 -9.99
CA LYS A 131 30.58 -32.08 -10.48
C LYS A 131 31.61 -32.29 -9.36
N GLY A 132 31.19 -32.56 -8.13
CA GLY A 132 32.08 -32.82 -6.99
C GLY A 132 32.85 -31.60 -6.48
N ILE A 133 32.49 -30.38 -6.92
CA ILE A 133 33.20 -29.15 -6.56
C ILE A 133 32.67 -28.61 -5.23
N ARG A 134 33.50 -28.60 -4.18
CA ARG A 134 33.16 -28.08 -2.84
C ARG A 134 33.48 -26.59 -2.65
N HIS A 135 34.31 -26.00 -3.51
CA HIS A 135 34.78 -24.61 -3.40
C HIS A 135 34.18 -23.73 -4.49
N THR A 136 33.84 -22.49 -4.13
CA THR A 136 33.32 -21.50 -5.07
C THR A 136 34.32 -21.26 -6.21
N LYS A 137 33.90 -21.54 -7.45
CA LYS A 137 34.71 -21.31 -8.65
C LYS A 137 33.96 -20.37 -9.59
N PHE A 138 34.66 -19.33 -10.02
CA PHE A 138 34.18 -18.37 -11.00
C PHE A 138 34.69 -18.80 -12.38
N ARG A 139 33.80 -18.81 -13.39
CA ARG A 139 34.23 -18.82 -14.79
C ARG A 139 33.86 -17.48 -15.39
N THR A 140 34.86 -16.77 -15.88
CA THR A 140 34.66 -15.64 -16.76
C THR A 140 34.58 -16.20 -18.18
N THR A 141 33.40 -16.17 -18.78
CA THR A 141 33.24 -16.51 -20.20
C THR A 141 32.64 -15.29 -20.88
N GLU A 142 33.37 -14.74 -21.86
CA GLU A 142 32.91 -13.67 -22.77
C GLU A 142 32.21 -12.49 -22.06
N GLY A 143 32.89 -11.88 -21.10
CA GLY A 143 32.39 -10.66 -20.44
C GLY A 143 31.27 -10.87 -19.41
N SER A 144 30.78 -12.10 -19.20
CA SER A 144 29.82 -12.42 -18.13
C SER A 144 30.45 -13.30 -17.05
N LEU A 145 30.34 -12.88 -15.79
CA LEU A 145 30.73 -13.69 -14.63
C LEU A 145 29.63 -14.71 -14.36
N ARG A 146 29.90 -16.00 -14.59
CA ARG A 146 28.99 -17.09 -14.21
C ARG A 146 29.54 -17.88 -13.03
N PHE A 147 28.72 -18.04 -11.99
CA PHE A 147 29.01 -18.91 -10.86
C PHE A 147 28.88 -20.37 -11.29
N ILE A 148 29.96 -21.17 -11.23
CA ILE A 148 29.91 -22.61 -11.58
C ILE A 148 29.41 -23.45 -10.40
N SER A 149 29.72 -23.02 -9.18
CA SER A 149 29.34 -23.72 -7.94
C SER A 149 29.42 -22.75 -6.77
N LEU A 150 28.42 -22.79 -5.90
CA LEU A 150 28.36 -22.02 -4.65
C LEU A 150 28.55 -22.98 -3.48
N SER A 151 29.26 -22.55 -2.44
CA SER A 151 29.35 -23.30 -1.18
C SER A 151 28.00 -23.26 -0.43
N LEU A 152 27.68 -24.34 0.28
CA LEU A 152 26.42 -24.52 1.02
C LEU A 152 26.18 -23.40 2.05
N GLY A 153 27.25 -22.85 2.64
CA GLY A 153 27.16 -21.72 3.56
C GLY A 153 26.71 -20.41 2.89
N HIS A 154 27.16 -20.17 1.65
CA HIS A 154 26.72 -18.99 0.87
C HIS A 154 25.27 -19.14 0.43
N VAL A 155 24.86 -20.35 0.03
CA VAL A 155 23.46 -20.65 -0.31
C VAL A 155 22.54 -20.47 0.91
N LEU A 156 22.97 -20.94 2.08
CA LEU A 156 22.21 -20.75 3.32
C LEU A 156 22.07 -19.26 3.66
N GLY A 157 23.17 -18.50 3.60
CA GLY A 157 23.15 -17.06 3.84
C GLY A 157 22.26 -16.29 2.86
N MET A 158 22.33 -16.61 1.56
CA MET A 158 21.46 -16.03 0.54
C MET A 158 19.99 -16.44 0.74
N GLY A 159 19.73 -17.68 1.18
CA GLY A 159 18.40 -18.15 1.53
C GLY A 159 17.77 -17.37 2.69
N VAL A 160 18.55 -17.05 3.73
CA VAL A 160 18.09 -16.19 4.84
C VAL A 160 17.69 -14.81 4.34
N ILE A 161 18.46 -14.21 3.43
CA ILE A 161 18.13 -12.90 2.85
C ILE A 161 16.83 -12.96 2.05
N VAL A 162 16.64 -14.00 1.25
CA VAL A 162 15.40 -14.24 0.50
C VAL A 162 14.20 -14.35 1.44
N ILE A 163 14.33 -15.09 2.54
CA ILE A 163 13.26 -15.23 3.54
C ILE A 163 12.91 -13.86 4.14
N VAL A 164 13.92 -13.06 4.51
CA VAL A 164 13.71 -11.71 5.04
C VAL A 164 12.99 -10.81 4.03
N ARG A 165 13.41 -10.83 2.75
CA ARG A 165 12.73 -10.07 1.68
C ARG A 165 11.28 -10.49 1.49
N VAL A 166 11.01 -11.79 1.42
CA VAL A 166 9.64 -12.32 1.29
C VAL A 166 8.79 -11.92 2.49
N PHE A 167 9.35 -11.96 3.70
CA PHE A 167 8.66 -11.52 4.92
C PHE A 167 8.29 -10.04 4.87
N ILE A 168 9.24 -9.18 4.51
CA ILE A 168 9.00 -7.73 4.37
C ILE A 168 7.94 -7.44 3.31
N ALA A 169 8.05 -8.05 2.13
CA ALA A 169 7.06 -7.91 1.06
C ALA A 169 5.67 -8.38 1.50
N SER A 170 5.59 -9.46 2.29
CA SER A 170 4.32 -9.95 2.87
C SER A 170 3.72 -8.96 3.86
N THR A 171 4.54 -8.41 4.76
CA THR A 171 4.09 -7.40 5.73
C THR A 171 3.61 -6.14 5.02
N LEU A 172 4.36 -5.66 4.02
CA LEU A 172 3.97 -4.49 3.22
C LEU A 172 2.70 -4.74 2.40
N LEU A 173 2.52 -5.95 1.86
CA LEU A 173 1.27 -6.31 1.18
C LEU A 173 0.08 -6.17 2.12
N TYR A 174 0.17 -6.75 3.32
CA TYR A 174 -0.92 -6.72 4.29
C TYR A 174 -1.21 -5.30 4.79
N VAL A 175 -0.18 -4.58 5.25
CA VAL A 175 -0.33 -3.21 5.78
C VAL A 175 -0.76 -2.25 4.67
N GLY A 176 -0.14 -2.34 3.49
CA GLY A 176 -0.47 -1.50 2.35
C GLY A 176 -1.90 -1.74 1.83
N ALA A 177 -2.35 -3.00 1.77
CA ALA A 177 -3.73 -3.29 1.38
C ALA A 177 -4.75 -2.78 2.41
N LYS A 178 -4.47 -2.96 3.72
CA LYS A 178 -5.32 -2.39 4.79
C LYS A 178 -5.38 -0.87 4.69
N TRP A 179 -4.23 -0.22 4.48
CA TRP A 179 -4.14 1.23 4.39
C TRP A 179 -4.86 1.79 3.17
N LEU A 180 -4.67 1.19 1.99
CA LEU A 180 -5.36 1.56 0.76
C LEU A 180 -6.87 1.37 0.90
N ALA A 181 -7.31 0.26 1.50
CA ALA A 181 -8.73 0.00 1.71
C ALA A 181 -9.39 0.99 2.69
N ASN A 182 -8.62 1.57 3.61
CA ASN A 182 -9.11 2.53 4.60
C ASN A 182 -9.04 3.99 4.13
N THR A 183 -8.34 4.26 3.03
CA THR A 183 -8.19 5.62 2.50
C THR A 183 -9.54 6.11 1.96
N THR A 184 -10.03 7.22 2.49
CA THR A 184 -11.37 7.76 2.20
C THR A 184 -11.42 8.60 0.91
N SER A 185 -10.29 9.23 0.56
CA SER A 185 -10.15 10.06 -0.64
C SER A 185 -9.55 9.27 -1.81
N VAL A 186 -10.23 9.29 -2.96
CA VAL A 186 -9.77 8.63 -4.20
C VAL A 186 -8.41 9.15 -4.66
N GLU A 187 -8.16 10.45 -4.53
CA GLU A 187 -6.87 11.08 -4.89
C GLU A 187 -5.75 10.55 -4.00
N GLU A 188 -6.02 10.45 -2.69
CA GLU A 188 -5.07 9.92 -1.72
C GLU A 188 -4.80 8.44 -1.96
N MET A 189 -5.76 7.64 -2.43
CA MET A 189 -5.53 6.22 -2.73
C MET A 189 -4.40 6.03 -3.75
N ILE A 190 -4.38 6.85 -4.80
CA ILE A 190 -3.35 6.76 -5.86
C ILE A 190 -1.99 7.23 -5.32
N LEU A 191 -1.97 8.35 -4.59
CA LEU A 191 -0.75 8.88 -3.97
C LEU A 191 -0.17 7.87 -2.97
N ASN A 192 -1.00 7.26 -2.13
CA ASN A 192 -0.63 6.26 -1.14
C ASN A 192 -0.06 4.99 -1.82
N ALA A 193 -0.67 4.52 -2.90
CA ALA A 193 -0.14 3.39 -3.68
C ALA A 193 1.23 3.70 -4.30
N SER A 194 1.43 4.93 -4.80
CA SER A 194 2.73 5.35 -5.34
C SER A 194 3.81 5.43 -4.25
N ALA A 195 3.47 5.93 -3.06
CA ALA A 195 4.38 5.99 -1.91
C ALA A 195 4.80 4.59 -1.43
N LEU A 196 3.87 3.64 -1.39
CA LEU A 196 4.19 2.25 -1.06
C LEU A 196 5.14 1.62 -2.09
N SER A 197 4.97 1.94 -3.38
CA SER A 197 5.85 1.46 -4.44
C SER A 197 7.27 2.03 -4.29
N PHE A 198 7.40 3.30 -3.91
CA PHE A 198 8.70 3.90 -3.60
C PHE A 198 9.41 3.21 -2.42
N ILE A 199 8.66 2.79 -1.39
CA ILE A 199 9.24 2.06 -0.25
C ILE A 199 9.81 0.71 -0.68
N LEU A 200 9.17 0.02 -1.64
CA LEU A 200 9.70 -1.23 -2.18
C LEU A 200 11.02 -1.00 -2.94
N GLU A 201 11.09 0.02 -3.78
CA GLU A 201 12.30 0.34 -4.57
C GLU A 201 13.47 0.87 -3.72
N PHE A 202 13.19 1.31 -2.49
CA PHE A 202 14.20 1.90 -1.60
C PHE A 202 15.33 0.92 -1.22
N ASP A 203 15.03 -0.37 -1.11
CA ASP A 203 16.05 -1.36 -0.74
C ASP A 203 17.06 -1.60 -1.88
N GLU A 204 16.61 -1.54 -3.13
CA GLU A 204 17.45 -1.58 -4.32
C GLU A 204 18.32 -0.33 -4.43
N ALA A 205 17.74 0.84 -4.17
CA ALA A 205 18.47 2.11 -4.17
C ALA A 205 19.56 2.15 -3.07
N LEU A 206 19.26 1.66 -1.87
CA LEU A 206 20.26 1.51 -0.80
C LEU A 206 21.34 0.49 -1.15
N PHE A 207 21.00 -0.59 -1.83
CA PHE A 207 21.99 -1.57 -2.27
C PHE A 207 22.91 -0.99 -3.34
N PHE A 208 22.39 -0.23 -4.30
CA PHE A 208 23.19 0.38 -5.36
C PHE A 208 24.15 1.47 -4.87
N SER A 209 23.76 2.19 -3.80
CA SER A 209 24.55 3.30 -3.25
C SER A 209 25.68 2.87 -2.31
N MET A 210 25.76 1.60 -1.92
CA MET A 210 26.83 1.02 -1.08
C MET A 210 27.82 0.19 -1.91
#